data_AF-A0A432MEA6-F1
#
_entry.id   AF-A0A432MEA6-F1
#
_cell.length_a   1.000
_cell.length_b   1.000
_cell.length_c   1.000
_cell.angle_alpha   90.00
_cell.angle_beta   90.00
_cell.angle_gamma   90.00
#
_symmetry.space_group_name_H-M   'P 1'
#
loop_
_entity.id
_entity.type
_entity.pdbx_description
1 polymer ?
#
loop_
_entity_poly.entity_id
_entity_poly.type
_entity_poly.pdbx_seq_one_letter_code
_entity_poly.pdbx_strand_id
1 'polypeptide(L)'
;MDRRELLGVLGATAAGLAAATGGKALGQEARAHAHAHAEGDIHERCAEACLDCEKQCNRGFHHCYTQVQAGKPGHAKAMHLCVDCGEVCSTAAKLVARMSPLMVHTCLACAESCDDCIAECEKLDDPEMKAVVESLKTCAAACREMVQAMGGHEHGRAGAAR
;
A
#
# COMPACT_ATOMS: atom_id res chain seq x y z
N MET A 1 -24.98 -31.13 21.26
CA MET A 1 -25.55 -30.49 20.05
C MET A 1 -24.40 -30.21 19.12
N ASP A 2 -24.33 -30.97 18.02
CA ASP A 2 -23.16 -31.09 17.15
C ASP A 2 -23.16 -29.97 16.09
N ARG A 3 -22.00 -29.33 15.85
CA ARG A 3 -21.85 -28.16 14.95
C ARG A 3 -22.28 -28.47 13.51
N ARG A 4 -22.34 -29.75 13.15
CA ARG A 4 -22.71 -30.24 11.82
C ARG A 4 -24.20 -30.05 11.50
N GLU A 5 -25.07 -30.09 12.50
CA GLU A 5 -26.52 -29.93 12.32
C GLU A 5 -26.91 -28.46 12.07
N LEU A 6 -26.12 -27.50 12.57
CA LEU A 6 -26.36 -26.06 12.42
C LEU A 6 -26.06 -25.55 11.00
N LEU A 7 -25.21 -26.24 10.23
CA LEU A 7 -24.84 -25.85 8.87
C LEU A 7 -25.81 -26.41 7.81
N GLY A 8 -26.62 -27.41 8.15
CA GLY A 8 -27.55 -28.05 7.20
C GLY A 8 -28.85 -27.28 6.97
N VAL A 9 -29.29 -26.45 7.91
CA VAL A 9 -30.64 -25.85 7.89
C VAL A 9 -30.68 -24.47 7.20
N LEU A 10 -29.53 -23.79 7.05
CA LEU A 10 -29.48 -22.45 6.45
C LEU A 10 -29.25 -22.43 4.93
N GLY A 11 -28.94 -23.57 4.30
CA GLY A 11 -28.58 -23.63 2.88
C GLY A 11 -29.74 -23.71 1.88
N ALA A 12 -30.97 -23.96 2.33
CA ALA A 12 -32.05 -24.38 1.43
C ALA A 12 -33.13 -23.32 1.12
N THR A 13 -33.04 -22.08 1.62
CA THR A 13 -34.12 -21.08 1.44
C THR A 13 -33.75 -19.83 0.63
N ALA A 14 -32.47 -19.58 0.31
CA ALA A 14 -32.08 -18.38 -0.46
C ALA A 14 -32.12 -18.56 -1.99
N ALA A 15 -32.10 -19.79 -2.50
CA ALA A 15 -32.06 -20.04 -3.95
C ALA A 15 -33.43 -19.85 -4.65
N GLY A 16 -34.53 -19.80 -3.90
CA GLY A 16 -35.88 -19.78 -4.47
C GLY A 16 -36.44 -18.40 -4.84
N LEU A 17 -35.92 -17.30 -4.27
CA LEU A 17 -36.55 -15.96 -4.41
C LEU A 17 -35.88 -15.01 -5.41
N ALA A 18 -34.73 -15.36 -5.99
CA ALA A 18 -34.01 -14.45 -6.89
C ALA A 18 -34.50 -14.45 -8.35
N ALA A 19 -35.43 -15.32 -8.73
CA ALA A 19 -35.77 -15.57 -10.13
C ALA A 19 -36.92 -14.73 -10.71
N ALA A 20 -37.65 -13.93 -9.90
CA ALA A 20 -38.91 -13.36 -10.39
C ALA A 20 -38.80 -11.96 -11.04
N THR A 21 -38.00 -11.00 -10.57
CA THR A 21 -38.08 -9.63 -11.14
C THR A 21 -36.83 -8.73 -11.06
N GLY A 22 -35.64 -9.21 -10.63
CA GLY A 22 -34.51 -8.29 -10.33
C GLY A 22 -33.14 -8.59 -10.94
N GLY A 23 -32.96 -9.68 -11.70
CA GLY A 23 -31.62 -10.22 -12.02
C GLY A 23 -30.72 -9.39 -12.95
N LYS A 24 -31.23 -8.35 -13.61
CA LYS A 24 -30.44 -7.56 -14.59
C LYS A 24 -29.78 -6.31 -14.01
N ALA A 25 -30.35 -5.69 -12.97
CA ALA A 25 -29.77 -4.47 -12.39
C ALA A 25 -28.53 -4.78 -11.53
N LEU A 26 -28.63 -5.76 -10.64
CA LEU A 26 -27.53 -6.17 -9.74
C LEU A 26 -26.31 -6.74 -10.49
N GLY A 27 -26.53 -7.40 -11.64
CA GLY A 27 -25.45 -7.98 -12.46
C GLY A 27 -24.70 -6.98 -13.34
N GLN A 28 -25.25 -5.78 -13.53
CA GLN A 28 -24.65 -4.72 -14.34
C GLN A 28 -23.79 -3.80 -13.46
N GLU A 29 -24.23 -3.52 -12.23
CA GLU A 29 -23.46 -2.76 -11.22
C GLU A 29 -22.23 -3.54 -10.75
N ALA A 30 -22.38 -4.84 -10.43
CA ALA A 30 -21.25 -5.68 -10.02
C ALA A 30 -20.17 -5.80 -11.10
N ARG A 31 -20.56 -5.79 -12.39
CA ARG A 31 -19.59 -5.77 -13.51
C ARG A 31 -18.95 -4.39 -13.68
N ALA A 32 -19.70 -3.30 -13.54
CA ALA A 32 -19.14 -1.95 -13.59
C ALA A 32 -18.10 -1.71 -12.46
N HIS A 33 -18.32 -2.25 -11.27
CA HIS A 33 -17.33 -2.24 -10.18
C HIS A 33 -16.16 -3.20 -10.41
N ALA A 34 -16.39 -4.37 -11.00
CA ALA A 34 -15.32 -5.33 -11.32
C ALA A 34 -14.41 -4.87 -12.47
N HIS A 35 -14.92 -4.08 -13.42
CA HIS A 35 -14.14 -3.51 -14.52
C HIS A 35 -13.24 -2.33 -14.11
N ALA A 36 -13.34 -1.83 -12.88
CA ALA A 36 -12.45 -0.81 -12.33
C ALA A 36 -11.13 -1.36 -11.78
N HIS A 37 -11.00 -2.69 -11.62
CA HIS A 37 -9.80 -3.36 -11.11
C HIS A 37 -8.95 -4.03 -12.21
N ALA A 38 -9.12 -3.65 -13.48
CA ALA A 38 -8.29 -4.15 -14.56
C ALA A 38 -6.91 -3.48 -14.53
N GLU A 39 -5.83 -4.27 -14.69
CA GLU A 39 -4.45 -3.83 -14.92
C GLU A 39 -4.35 -2.43 -15.54
N GLY A 40 -4.04 -1.42 -14.72
CA GLY A 40 -3.96 -0.03 -15.22
C GLY A 40 -4.46 1.06 -14.29
N ASP A 41 -5.11 0.75 -13.16
CA ASP A 41 -5.44 1.78 -12.17
C ASP A 41 -4.18 2.26 -11.43
N ILE A 42 -3.92 3.57 -11.49
CA ILE A 42 -2.79 4.23 -10.82
C ILE A 42 -2.90 4.12 -9.29
N HIS A 43 -4.13 4.09 -8.75
CA HIS A 43 -4.35 3.92 -7.32
C HIS A 43 -3.92 2.52 -6.88
N GLU A 44 -4.37 1.47 -7.57
CA GLU A 44 -3.97 0.10 -7.26
C GLU A 44 -2.46 -0.08 -7.34
N ARG A 45 -1.82 0.34 -8.46
CA ARG A 45 -0.36 0.26 -8.61
C ARG A 45 0.39 0.97 -7.48
N CYS A 46 -0.03 2.17 -7.11
CA CYS A 46 0.61 2.92 -6.04
C CYS A 46 0.38 2.24 -4.68
N ALA A 47 -0.81 1.74 -4.40
CA ALA A 47 -1.13 1.05 -3.15
C ALA A 47 -0.32 -0.26 -3.01
N GLU A 48 -0.23 -1.06 -4.08
CA GLU A 48 0.56 -2.28 -4.13
C GLU A 48 2.06 -1.99 -3.93
N ALA A 49 2.61 -1.00 -4.65
CA ALA A 49 4.01 -0.60 -4.49
C ALA A 49 4.33 -0.16 -3.07
N CYS A 50 3.43 0.60 -2.42
CA CYS A 50 3.56 1.00 -1.03
C CYS A 50 3.50 -0.20 -0.07
N LEU A 51 2.57 -1.13 -0.27
CA LEU A 51 2.43 -2.31 0.57
C LEU A 51 3.64 -3.26 0.44
N ASP A 52 4.17 -3.43 -0.77
CA ASP A 52 5.36 -4.24 -0.97
C ASP A 52 6.61 -3.59 -0.38
N CYS A 53 6.71 -2.26 -0.47
CA CYS A 53 7.77 -1.49 0.18
C CYS A 53 7.72 -1.61 1.71
N GLU A 54 6.54 -1.58 2.32
CA GLU A 54 6.37 -1.84 3.75
C GLU A 54 6.92 -3.21 4.15
N LYS A 55 6.58 -4.28 3.41
CA LYS A 55 7.10 -5.63 3.67
C LYS A 55 8.62 -5.69 3.55
N GLN A 56 9.19 -5.03 2.53
CA GLN A 56 10.65 -5.02 2.35
C GLN A 56 11.36 -4.18 3.40
N CYS A 57 10.79 -3.05 3.79
CA CYS A 57 11.28 -2.23 4.89
C CYS A 57 11.32 -3.01 6.20
N ASN A 58 10.28 -3.78 6.53
CA ASN A 58 10.28 -4.66 7.72
C ASN A 58 11.39 -5.73 7.67
N ARG A 59 11.66 -6.29 6.48
CA ARG A 59 12.79 -7.21 6.28
C ARG A 59 14.14 -6.49 6.43
N GLY A 60 14.28 -5.31 5.85
CA GLY A 60 15.46 -4.45 5.98
C GLY A 60 15.76 -4.06 7.41
N PHE A 61 14.73 -3.70 8.19
CA PHE A 61 14.82 -3.44 9.62
C PHE A 61 15.40 -4.66 10.37
N HIS A 62 14.82 -5.85 10.19
CA HIS A 62 15.28 -7.05 10.89
C HIS A 62 16.72 -7.43 10.49
N HIS A 63 17.06 -7.27 9.21
CA HIS A 63 18.44 -7.49 8.73
C HIS A 63 19.41 -6.53 9.40
N CYS A 64 19.14 -5.22 9.33
CA CYS A 64 19.98 -4.19 9.93
C CYS A 64 20.09 -4.37 11.45
N TYR A 65 19.00 -4.74 12.14
CA TYR A 65 19.02 -5.11 13.56
C TYR A 65 20.00 -6.25 13.85
N THR A 66 19.95 -7.33 13.05
CA THR A 66 20.86 -8.46 13.19
C THR A 66 22.32 -8.03 12.99
N GLN A 67 22.58 -7.16 12.01
CA GLN A 67 23.92 -6.63 11.73
C GLN A 67 24.45 -5.73 12.86
N VAL A 68 23.58 -4.90 13.46
CA VAL A 68 23.92 -4.11 14.66
C VAL A 68 24.29 -5.02 15.82
N GLN A 69 23.51 -6.07 16.08
CA GLN A 69 23.81 -7.07 17.11
C GLN A 69 25.12 -7.83 16.86
N ALA A 70 25.49 -8.00 15.58
CA ALA A 70 26.77 -8.56 15.16
C ALA A 70 27.96 -7.58 15.22
N GLY A 71 27.78 -6.39 15.80
CA GLY A 71 28.85 -5.40 15.98
C GLY A 71 29.10 -4.51 14.76
N LYS A 72 28.13 -4.36 13.85
CA LYS A 72 28.21 -3.46 12.69
C LYS A 72 27.33 -2.20 12.92
N PRO A 73 27.77 -1.22 13.73
CA PRO A 73 26.96 -0.06 14.10
C PRO A 73 26.54 0.82 12.92
N GLY A 74 27.22 0.74 11.78
CA GLY A 74 26.85 1.45 10.55
C GLY A 74 25.44 1.12 10.04
N HIS A 75 24.85 -0.02 10.44
CA HIS A 75 23.49 -0.40 10.08
C HIS A 75 22.41 0.28 10.92
N ALA A 76 22.76 0.94 12.04
CA ALA A 76 21.78 1.44 13.01
C ALA A 76 20.85 2.51 12.40
N LYS A 77 21.38 3.40 11.56
CA LYS A 77 20.55 4.44 10.93
C LYS A 77 19.62 3.87 9.87
N ALA A 78 20.12 2.96 9.03
CA ALA A 78 19.30 2.24 8.05
C ALA A 78 18.20 1.40 8.74
N MET A 79 18.50 0.79 9.89
CA MET A 79 17.51 0.07 10.71
C MET A 79 16.33 0.98 11.07
N HIS A 80 16.60 2.16 11.64
CA HIS A 80 15.54 3.12 12.01
C HIS A 80 14.77 3.62 10.79
N LEU A 81 15.46 4.03 9.72
CA LEU A 81 14.80 4.50 8.51
C LEU A 81 13.95 3.42 7.84
N CYS A 82 14.37 2.16 7.87
CA CYS A 82 13.57 1.06 7.35
C CYS A 82 12.20 0.98 8.06
N VAL A 83 12.17 0.91 9.40
CA VAL A 83 10.91 0.76 10.12
C VAL A 83 10.02 2.00 9.98
N ASP A 84 10.60 3.20 10.05
CA ASP A 84 9.86 4.45 9.91
C ASP A 84 9.28 4.60 8.50
N CYS A 85 10.08 4.31 7.46
CA CYS A 85 9.62 4.28 6.07
C CYS A 85 8.52 3.24 5.87
N GLY A 86 8.63 2.07 6.50
CA GLY A 86 7.60 1.03 6.47
C GLY A 86 6.24 1.52 6.97
N GLU A 87 6.21 2.27 8.08
CA GLU A 87 4.97 2.86 8.62
C GLU A 87 4.35 3.93 7.70
N VAL A 88 5.20 4.77 7.09
CA VAL A 88 4.76 5.77 6.11
C VAL A 88 4.20 5.07 4.87
N CYS A 89 4.88 4.06 4.33
CA CYS A 89 4.42 3.24 3.21
C CYS A 89 3.09 2.54 3.51
N SER A 90 2.95 1.93 4.70
CA SER A 90 1.70 1.31 5.14
C SER A 90 0.55 2.30 5.15
N THR A 91 0.81 3.52 5.64
CA THR A 91 -0.19 4.58 5.69
C THR A 91 -0.56 5.06 4.29
N ALA A 92 0.43 5.27 3.42
CA ALA A 92 0.22 5.64 2.02
C ALA A 92 -0.65 4.60 1.30
N ALA A 93 -0.30 3.31 1.40
CA ALA A 93 -1.06 2.21 0.80
C ALA A 93 -2.54 2.25 1.23
N LYS A 94 -2.80 2.36 2.54
CA LYS A 94 -4.15 2.40 3.11
C LYS A 94 -4.97 3.60 2.66
N LEU A 95 -4.34 4.76 2.44
CA LEU A 95 -5.03 5.98 1.99
C LEU A 95 -5.30 5.96 0.49
N VAL A 96 -4.33 5.50 -0.31
CA VAL A 96 -4.46 5.37 -1.76
C VAL A 96 -5.52 4.33 -2.12
N ALA A 97 -5.51 3.15 -1.49
CA ALA A 97 -6.45 2.06 -1.77
C ALA A 97 -7.93 2.43 -1.53
N ARG A 98 -8.19 3.46 -0.73
CA ARG A 98 -9.56 3.98 -0.48
C ARG A 98 -9.78 5.38 -1.06
N MET A 99 -8.90 5.80 -1.99
CA MET A 99 -8.96 7.11 -2.66
C MET A 99 -9.18 8.27 -1.68
N SER A 100 -8.44 8.26 -0.57
CA SER A 100 -8.62 9.23 0.50
C SER A 100 -8.28 10.65 0.04
N PRO A 101 -9.03 11.68 0.47
CA PRO A 101 -8.65 13.08 0.22
C PRO A 101 -7.28 13.47 0.85
N LEU A 102 -6.74 12.63 1.73
CA LEU A 102 -5.43 12.83 2.36
C LEU A 102 -4.27 12.19 1.59
N MET A 103 -4.54 11.39 0.54
CA MET A 103 -3.52 10.58 -0.10
C MET A 103 -2.40 11.41 -0.75
N VAL A 104 -2.66 12.64 -1.21
CA VAL A 104 -1.62 13.55 -1.74
C VAL A 104 -0.54 13.89 -0.71
N HIS A 105 -0.94 14.16 0.54
CA HIS A 105 0.01 14.49 1.61
C HIS A 105 0.87 13.29 1.94
N THR A 106 0.25 12.11 2.01
CA THR A 106 0.95 10.90 2.41
C THR A 106 1.82 10.34 1.28
N CYS A 107 1.43 10.45 0.01
CA CYS A 107 2.29 10.06 -1.12
C CYS A 107 3.53 10.97 -1.24
N LEU A 108 3.40 12.27 -0.96
CA LEU A 108 4.56 13.17 -0.89
C LEU A 108 5.54 12.74 0.22
N ALA A 109 5.03 12.56 1.43
CA ALA A 109 5.83 12.10 2.57
C ALA A 109 6.45 10.72 2.34
N CYS A 110 5.72 9.81 1.68
CA CYS A 110 6.18 8.47 1.35
C CYS A 110 7.33 8.50 0.34
N ALA A 111 7.22 9.29 -0.73
CA ALA A 111 8.30 9.43 -1.70
C ALA A 111 9.58 9.99 -1.06
N GLU A 112 9.47 11.01 -0.21
CA GLU A 112 10.61 11.60 0.51
C GLU A 112 11.23 10.62 1.52
N SER A 113 10.40 9.90 2.29
CA SER A 113 10.87 8.88 3.24
C SER A 113 11.59 7.73 2.53
N CYS A 114 11.08 7.31 1.36
CA CYS A 114 11.73 6.30 0.54
C CYS A 114 13.11 6.75 0.06
N ASP A 115 13.25 7.99 -0.40
CA ASP A 115 14.53 8.53 -0.87
C ASP A 115 15.56 8.63 0.27
N ASP A 116 15.15 9.08 1.46
CA ASP A 116 16.00 9.11 2.65
C ASP A 116 16.46 7.70 3.06
N CYS A 117 15.56 6.73 2.98
CA CYS A 117 15.86 5.33 3.28
C CYS A 117 16.80 4.71 2.24
N ILE A 118 16.59 4.97 0.94
CA ILE A 118 17.50 4.55 -0.16
C ILE A 118 18.90 5.08 0.10
N ALA A 119 19.02 6.39 0.37
CA ALA A 119 20.30 7.04 0.57
C ALA A 119 21.09 6.44 1.74
N GLU A 120 20.41 5.92 2.77
CA GLU A 120 21.10 5.24 3.87
C GLU A 120 21.39 3.77 3.58
N CYS A 121 20.44 3.04 2.96
CA CYS A 121 20.62 1.63 2.61
C CYS A 121 21.75 1.41 1.59
N GLU A 122 21.91 2.29 0.61
CA GLU A 122 22.96 2.18 -0.42
C GLU A 122 24.38 2.38 0.16
N LYS A 123 24.53 3.08 1.30
CA LYS A 123 25.83 3.25 1.98
C LYS A 123 26.37 1.96 2.60
N LEU A 124 25.50 0.97 2.82
CA LEU A 124 25.88 -0.26 3.51
C LEU A 124 26.68 -1.23 2.62
N ASP A 125 26.58 -1.08 1.29
CA ASP A 125 27.12 -2.02 0.28
C ASP A 125 26.78 -3.50 0.62
N ASP A 126 25.57 -3.70 1.15
CA ASP A 126 25.09 -4.95 1.70
C ASP A 126 24.16 -5.63 0.66
N PRO A 127 24.53 -6.83 0.12
CA PRO A 127 23.74 -7.51 -0.90
C PRO A 127 22.30 -7.82 -0.48
N GLU A 128 22.06 -8.09 0.79
CA GLU A 128 20.76 -8.39 1.36
C GLU A 128 19.84 -7.15 1.37
N MET A 129 20.42 -5.94 1.30
CA MET A 129 19.67 -4.68 1.20
C MET A 129 19.22 -4.31 -0.22
N LYS A 130 19.71 -5.01 -1.26
CA LYS A 130 19.36 -4.70 -2.67
C LYS A 130 17.86 -4.78 -2.93
N ALA A 131 17.19 -5.81 -2.43
CA ALA A 131 15.74 -5.96 -2.61
C ALA A 131 14.94 -4.85 -1.90
N VAL A 132 15.46 -4.34 -0.78
CA VAL A 132 14.87 -3.21 -0.05
C VAL A 132 15.00 -1.93 -0.88
N VAL A 133 16.21 -1.64 -1.38
CA VAL A 133 16.49 -0.46 -2.21
C VAL A 133 15.63 -0.43 -3.47
N GLU A 134 15.52 -1.55 -4.20
CA GLU A 134 14.71 -1.59 -5.43
C GLU A 134 13.21 -1.40 -5.14
N SER A 135 12.73 -1.92 -4.03
CA SER A 135 11.34 -1.72 -3.60
C SER A 135 11.07 -0.27 -3.19
N LEU A 136 12.00 0.37 -2.48
CA LEU A 136 11.93 1.80 -2.15
C LEU A 136 11.88 2.67 -3.41
N LYS A 137 12.73 2.38 -4.42
CA LYS A 137 12.75 3.11 -5.71
C LYS A 137 11.42 2.99 -6.43
N THR A 138 10.86 1.78 -6.47
CA THR A 138 9.56 1.50 -7.08
C THR A 138 8.44 2.27 -6.38
N CYS A 139 8.42 2.25 -5.05
CA CYS A 139 7.43 2.95 -4.23
C CYS A 139 7.51 4.47 -4.37
N ALA A 140 8.72 5.04 -4.32
CA ALA A 140 8.94 6.47 -4.52
C ALA A 140 8.44 6.94 -5.88
N ALA A 141 8.75 6.19 -6.95
CA ALA A 141 8.27 6.50 -8.30
C ALA A 141 6.74 6.45 -8.39
N ALA A 142 6.11 5.39 -7.87
CA ALA A 142 4.66 5.24 -7.90
C ALA A 142 3.95 6.34 -7.10
N CYS A 143 4.47 6.72 -5.94
CA CYS A 143 3.94 7.83 -5.14
C CYS A 143 4.05 9.17 -5.88
N ARG A 144 5.16 9.43 -6.59
CA ARG A 144 5.33 10.65 -7.39
C ARG A 144 4.37 10.68 -8.59
N GLU A 145 4.18 9.56 -9.28
CA GLU A 145 3.18 9.41 -10.34
C GLU A 145 1.78 9.69 -9.80
N MET A 146 1.45 9.14 -8.62
CA MET A 146 0.16 9.34 -7.98
C MET A 146 -0.09 10.82 -7.66
N VAL A 147 0.91 11.52 -7.09
CA VAL A 147 0.85 12.96 -6.80
C VAL A 147 0.63 13.77 -8.08
N GLN A 148 1.33 13.45 -9.17
CA GLN A 148 1.16 14.13 -10.45
C GLN A 148 -0.25 13.96 -11.02
N ALA A 149 -0.81 12.74 -10.95
CA ALA A 149 -2.16 12.48 -11.41
C ALA A 149 -3.23 13.23 -10.59
N MET A 150 -3.01 13.42 -9.28
CA MET A 150 -3.89 14.25 -8.44
C MET A 150 -3.79 15.75 -8.78
N GLY A 151 -2.61 16.22 -9.19
CA GLY A 151 -2.35 17.62 -9.58
C GLY A 151 -3.06 18.09 -10.85
N GLY A 152 -3.69 17.19 -11.62
CA GLY A 152 -4.56 17.53 -12.76
C GLY A 152 -5.94 18.07 -12.35
N HIS A 153 -6.29 17.97 -11.06
CA HIS A 153 -7.45 18.62 -10.46
C HIS A 153 -6.95 19.51 -9.33
N GLU A 154 -6.84 20.82 -9.58
CA GLU A 154 -6.51 21.85 -8.58
C GLU A 154 -7.41 21.69 -7.34
N HIS A 155 -6.97 20.88 -6.38
CA HIS A 155 -7.54 20.87 -5.05
C HIS A 155 -6.97 22.10 -4.37
N GLY A 156 -7.76 23.16 -4.48
CA GLY A 156 -7.44 24.51 -4.06
C GLY A 156 -6.76 24.57 -2.70
N ARG A 157 -5.47 24.87 -2.73
CA ARG A 157 -4.79 25.56 -1.64
C ARG A 157 -5.18 27.03 -1.69
N ALA A 158 -6.46 27.30 -1.50
CA ALA A 158 -6.97 28.60 -1.09
C ALA A 158 -7.45 28.45 0.36
N GLY A 159 -6.54 28.61 1.33
CA GLY A 159 -6.92 28.69 2.74
C GLY A 159 -6.04 27.94 3.74
N ALA A 160 -4.74 28.19 3.75
CA ALA A 160 -3.92 27.97 4.94
C ALA A 160 -2.75 28.95 4.96
N ALA A 161 -3.08 30.22 4.79
CA ALA A 161 -2.30 31.32 5.33
C ALA A 161 -3.14 31.87 6.48
N ARG A 162 -2.78 31.51 7.72
CA ARG A 162 -2.99 32.23 8.98
C ARG A 162 -2.25 31.48 10.08
#